data_AF-A0A3D9UWB0-F1
#
_entry.id   AF-A0A3D9UWB0-F1
#
_cell.length_a   1.000
_cell.length_b   1.000
_cell.length_c   1.000
_cell.angle_alpha   90.00
_cell.angle_beta   90.00
_cell.angle_gamma   90.00
#
_symmetry.space_group_name_H-M   'P 1'
#
loop_
_entity.id
_entity.type
_entity.pdbx_description
1 polymer ?
#
loop_
_entity_poly.entity_id
_entity_poly.type
_entity_poly.pdbx_seq_one_letter_code
_entity_poly.pdbx_strand_id
1 'polypeptide(L)'
;MRAWIFLVLLAAALAWMLWAQARMQHRVLWFLVRRAGRSPRRGATLTHLVQGGAFLLAVVALALAMVADVHWQAPWLRIPIGVLVLAAYVPFGATLGRTRLRRLRRTVEQRMNDLGAPPDVAVAIARAGRPWSLVASVVMLATVLVVTWHHLRA
;
A
#
# COMPACT_ATOMS: atom_id res chain seq x y z
N MET A 1 21.78 -6.96 -19.71
CA MET A 1 22.15 -6.24 -18.46
C MET A 1 20.98 -5.58 -17.71
N ARG A 2 19.80 -5.35 -18.32
CA ARG A 2 18.73 -4.50 -17.73
C ARG A 2 17.76 -5.18 -16.75
N ALA A 3 17.66 -6.52 -16.74
CA ALA A 3 16.80 -7.24 -15.78
C ALA A 3 17.21 -7.01 -14.31
N TRP A 4 18.50 -6.76 -14.06
CA TRP A 4 18.99 -6.41 -12.73
C TRP A 4 18.42 -5.10 -12.20
N ILE A 5 18.12 -4.11 -13.06
CA ILE A 5 17.50 -2.84 -12.64
C ILE A 5 16.10 -3.09 -12.10
N PHE A 6 15.33 -3.96 -12.75
CA PHE A 6 14.01 -4.38 -12.26
C PHE A 6 14.11 -5.04 -10.89
N LEU A 7 15.05 -5.98 -10.72
CA LEU A 7 15.27 -6.67 -9.44
C LEU A 7 15.71 -5.70 -8.33
N VAL A 8 16.61 -4.76 -8.64
CA VAL A 8 17.08 -3.74 -7.70
C VAL A 8 15.94 -2.80 -7.30
N LEU A 9 15.14 -2.32 -8.26
CA LEU A 9 13.99 -1.46 -7.97
C LEU A 9 12.92 -2.19 -7.17
N LEU A 10 12.67 -3.46 -7.47
CA LEU A 10 11.73 -4.28 -6.72
C LEU A 10 12.21 -4.49 -5.28
N ALA A 11 13.49 -4.80 -5.09
CA ALA A 11 14.09 -4.95 -3.76
C ALA A 11 14.07 -3.62 -2.98
N ALA A 12 14.39 -2.50 -3.63
CA ALA A 12 14.34 -1.17 -3.05
C ALA A 12 12.90 -0.77 -2.66
N ALA A 13 11.93 -1.02 -3.54
CA ALA A 13 10.51 -0.78 -3.27
C ALA A 13 10.02 -1.62 -2.08
N LEU A 14 10.43 -2.89 -2.00
CA LEU A 14 10.08 -3.76 -0.88
C LEU A 14 10.70 -3.26 0.43
N ALA A 15 11.99 -2.89 0.42
CA ALA A 15 12.68 -2.35 1.58
C ALA A 15 12.03 -1.04 2.06
N TRP A 16 11.74 -0.13 1.13
CA TRP A 16 11.02 1.11 1.40
C TRP A 16 9.63 0.84 1.98
N MET A 17 8.86 -0.05 1.36
CA MET A 17 7.52 -0.43 1.82
C MET A 17 7.58 -0.88 3.28
N LEU A 18 8.51 -1.78 3.65
CA LEU A 18 8.63 -2.28 5.01
C LEU A 18 9.00 -1.19 6.02
N TRP A 19 9.89 -0.27 5.63
CA TRP A 19 10.32 0.85 6.46
C TRP A 19 9.19 1.89 6.66
N ALA A 20 8.54 2.30 5.57
CA ALA A 20 7.46 3.28 5.59
C ALA A 20 6.20 2.73 6.26
N GLN A 21 5.86 1.46 6.00
CA GLN A 21 4.79 0.75 6.69
C GLN A 21 5.01 0.80 8.21
N ALA A 22 6.23 0.54 8.70
CA ALA A 22 6.51 0.55 10.13
C ALA A 22 6.24 1.93 10.78
N ARG A 23 6.48 3.03 10.06
CA ARG A 23 6.19 4.40 10.54
C ARG A 23 4.72 4.77 10.42
N MET A 24 4.05 4.37 9.35
CA MET A 24 2.66 4.75 9.08
C MET A 24 1.65 3.91 9.88
N GLN A 25 1.99 2.66 10.21
CA GLN A 25 1.07 1.70 10.79
C GLN A 25 0.40 2.20 12.07
N HIS A 26 1.14 2.85 12.97
CA HIS A 26 0.54 3.38 14.19
C HIS A 26 -0.50 4.47 13.90
N ARG A 27 -0.19 5.42 13.00
CA ARG A 27 -1.10 6.53 12.65
C ARG A 27 -2.36 6.02 11.95
N VAL A 28 -2.21 5.10 11.01
CA VAL A 28 -3.34 4.52 10.26
C VAL A 28 -4.23 3.71 11.17
N LEU A 29 -3.66 2.84 12.02
CA LEU A 29 -4.45 2.05 12.97
C LEU A 29 -5.16 2.94 13.98
N TRP A 30 -4.47 3.94 14.54
CA TRP A 30 -5.09 4.89 15.46
C TRP A 30 -6.24 5.66 14.81
N PHE A 31 -6.07 6.13 13.57
CA PHE A 31 -7.14 6.80 12.83
C PHE A 31 -8.36 5.89 12.64
N LEU A 32 -8.14 4.64 12.20
CA LEU A 32 -9.21 3.68 11.96
C LEU A 32 -9.94 3.32 13.27
N VAL A 33 -9.21 3.05 14.34
CA VAL A 33 -9.79 2.73 15.66
C VAL A 33 -10.60 3.92 16.19
N ARG A 34 -10.03 5.13 16.19
CA ARG A 34 -10.68 6.34 16.71
C ARG A 34 -11.96 6.66 15.95
N ARG A 35 -11.98 6.43 14.63
CA ARG A 35 -13.11 6.75 13.77
C ARG A 35 -14.16 5.64 13.67
N ALA A 36 -13.77 4.39 13.89
CA ALA A 36 -14.69 3.25 14.02
C ALA A 36 -15.46 3.29 15.34
N GLY A 37 -14.84 3.79 16.41
CA GLY A 37 -15.42 3.79 17.75
C GLY A 37 -15.64 2.36 18.25
N ARG A 38 -16.85 2.06 18.73
CA ARG A 38 -17.24 0.72 19.23
C ARG A 38 -18.00 -0.15 18.20
N SER A 39 -18.10 0.28 16.94
CA SER A 39 -18.88 -0.46 15.92
C SER A 39 -17.98 -1.25 14.97
N PRO A 40 -18.03 -2.61 15.00
CA PRO A 40 -17.24 -3.45 14.10
C PRO A 40 -17.59 -3.23 12.62
N ARG A 41 -18.89 -3.08 12.31
CA ARG A 41 -19.37 -2.80 10.94
C ARG A 41 -18.78 -1.49 10.42
N ARG A 42 -18.82 -0.42 11.23
CA ARG A 42 -18.25 0.87 10.85
C ARG A 42 -16.75 0.78 10.62
N GLY A 43 -16.02 0.03 11.44
CA GLY A 43 -14.59 -0.21 11.27
C GLY A 43 -14.24 -0.91 9.96
N ALA A 44 -15.00 -1.95 9.60
CA ALA A 44 -14.84 -2.65 8.32
C ALA A 44 -15.14 -1.74 7.12
N THR A 45 -16.29 -1.05 7.13
CA THR A 45 -16.68 -0.15 6.04
C THR A 45 -15.66 0.98 5.86
N LEU A 46 -15.23 1.62 6.95
CA LEU A 46 -14.24 2.70 6.88
C LEU A 46 -12.92 2.20 6.29
N THR A 47 -12.50 0.99 6.67
CA THR A 47 -11.29 0.38 6.15
C THR A 47 -11.37 0.19 4.63
N HIS A 48 -12.49 -0.33 4.12
CA HIS A 48 -12.70 -0.48 2.67
C HIS A 48 -12.77 0.87 1.94
N LEU A 49 -13.43 1.87 2.51
CA LEU A 49 -13.52 3.21 1.91
C LEU A 49 -12.15 3.88 1.80
N VAL A 50 -11.36 3.83 2.89
CA VAL A 50 -10.05 4.45 2.95
C VAL A 50 -9.06 3.75 2.03
N GLN A 51 -9.01 2.42 2.06
CA GLN A 51 -8.12 1.63 1.20
C GLN A 51 -8.56 1.68 -0.27
N GLY A 52 -9.87 1.63 -0.53
CA GLY A 52 -10.44 1.73 -1.88
C GLY A 52 -10.24 3.10 -2.49
N GLY A 53 -10.42 4.18 -1.73
CA GLY A 53 -10.11 5.53 -2.18
C GLY A 53 -8.62 5.70 -2.51
N ALA A 54 -7.73 5.21 -1.64
CA ALA A 54 -6.30 5.23 -1.91
C ALA A 54 -5.92 4.39 -3.15
N PHE A 55 -6.56 3.24 -3.35
CA PHE A 55 -6.37 2.39 -4.52
C PHE A 55 -6.81 3.09 -5.80
N LEU A 56 -7.99 3.72 -5.79
CA LEU A 56 -8.51 4.45 -6.94
C LEU A 56 -7.54 5.58 -7.34
N LEU A 57 -7.03 6.34 -6.36
CA LEU A 57 -6.01 7.37 -6.61
C LEU A 57 -4.73 6.80 -7.21
N ALA A 58 -4.27 5.64 -6.73
CA ALA A 58 -3.10 4.97 -7.28
C ALA A 58 -3.32 4.50 -8.72
N VAL A 59 -4.49 3.95 -9.04
CA VAL A 59 -4.86 3.53 -10.41
C VAL A 59 -4.93 4.74 -11.34
N VAL A 60 -5.57 5.84 -10.91
CA VAL A 60 -5.63 7.09 -11.69
C VAL A 60 -4.23 7.63 -11.94
N ALA A 61 -3.37 7.66 -10.92
CA ALA A 61 -1.98 8.10 -11.09
C ALA A 61 -1.21 7.21 -12.07
N LEU A 62 -1.34 5.89 -11.99
CA LEU A 62 -0.72 4.98 -12.97
C LEU A 62 -1.26 5.17 -14.39
N ALA A 63 -2.57 5.40 -14.54
CA ALA A 63 -3.17 5.70 -15.83
C ALA A 63 -2.61 7.01 -16.41
N LEU A 64 -2.50 8.06 -15.60
CA LEU A 64 -1.88 9.33 -16.00
C LEU A 64 -0.40 9.15 -16.37
N ALA A 65 0.34 8.31 -15.63
CA ALA A 65 1.72 7.99 -15.95
C ALA A 65 1.84 7.33 -17.34
N MET A 66 0.92 6.41 -17.67
CA MET A 66 0.87 5.78 -18.99
C MET A 66 0.45 6.75 -20.10
N VAL A 67 -0.53 7.64 -19.84
CA VAL A 67 -0.94 8.66 -20.82
C VAL A 67 0.22 9.63 -21.10
N ALA A 68 0.92 10.09 -20.06
CA ALA A 68 2.08 10.97 -20.22
C ALA A 68 3.19 10.34 -21.07
N ASP A 69 3.39 9.02 -20.95
CA ASP A 69 4.39 8.29 -21.72
C ASP A 69 3.95 8.03 -23.16
N VAL A 70 2.73 7.53 -23.36
CA VAL A 70 2.25 7.09 -24.67
C VAL A 70 1.81 8.25 -25.55
N HIS A 71 1.12 9.24 -24.99
CA HIS A 71 0.53 10.35 -25.77
C HIS A 71 1.41 11.59 -25.76
N TRP A 72 2.05 11.92 -24.65
CA TRP A 72 2.85 13.14 -24.52
C TRP A 72 4.35 12.91 -24.69
N GLN A 73 4.79 11.65 -24.86
CA GLN A 73 6.20 11.28 -24.99
C GLN A 73 7.06 11.87 -23.86
N ALA A 74 6.50 11.98 -22.66
CA ALA A 74 7.10 12.61 -21.50
C ALA A 74 7.50 11.55 -20.45
N PRO A 75 8.54 10.73 -20.70
CA PRO A 75 8.95 9.67 -19.77
C PRO A 75 9.43 10.23 -18.42
N TRP A 76 9.88 11.49 -18.41
CA TRP A 76 10.28 12.23 -17.22
C TRP A 76 9.11 12.54 -16.28
N LEU A 77 7.85 12.51 -16.74
CA LEU A 77 6.65 12.60 -15.89
C LEU A 77 6.19 11.23 -15.40
N ARG A 78 6.32 10.18 -16.22
CA ARG A 78 5.95 8.81 -15.85
C ARG A 78 6.69 8.33 -14.61
N ILE A 79 8.02 8.52 -14.58
CA ILE A 79 8.89 8.07 -13.49
C ILE A 79 8.47 8.68 -12.13
N PRO A 80 8.37 10.01 -11.95
CA PRO A 80 7.99 10.58 -10.67
C PRO A 80 6.57 10.19 -10.25
N ILE A 81 5.62 10.05 -11.18
CA ILE A 81 4.26 9.59 -10.85
C ILE A 81 4.31 8.13 -10.36
N GLY A 82 5.03 7.24 -11.03
CA GLY A 82 5.20 5.85 -10.60
C GLY A 82 5.93 5.76 -9.25
N VAL A 83 6.99 6.54 -9.06
CA VAL A 83 7.70 6.63 -7.77
C VAL A 83 6.78 7.13 -6.67
N LEU A 84 5.90 8.10 -6.94
CA LEU A 84 4.94 8.60 -5.96
C LEU A 84 3.92 7.52 -5.55
N VAL A 85 3.43 6.72 -6.49
CA VAL A 85 2.56 5.58 -6.20
C VAL A 85 3.28 4.54 -5.33
N LEU A 86 4.54 4.20 -5.66
CA LEU A 86 5.36 3.30 -4.84
C LEU A 86 5.63 3.87 -3.45
N ALA A 87 5.91 5.17 -3.36
CA ALA A 87 6.29 5.81 -2.12
C ALA A 87 5.12 5.99 -1.16
N ALA A 88 3.92 6.28 -1.69
CA ALA A 88 2.74 6.61 -0.89
C ALA A 88 1.76 5.44 -0.74
N TYR A 89 1.31 4.84 -1.84
CA TYR A 89 0.21 3.87 -1.81
C TYR A 89 0.65 2.49 -1.31
N VAL A 90 1.78 1.98 -1.81
CA VAL A 90 2.25 0.63 -1.47
C VAL A 90 2.47 0.43 0.03
N PRO A 91 3.21 1.30 0.76
CA PRO A 91 3.33 1.15 2.21
C PRO A 91 2.00 1.33 2.94
N PHE A 92 1.12 2.19 2.42
CA PHE A 92 -0.21 2.42 2.99
C PHE A 92 -1.11 1.19 2.90
N GLY A 93 -1.20 0.55 1.73
CA GLY A 93 -1.98 -0.69 1.55
C GLY A 93 -1.40 -1.87 2.31
N ALA A 94 -0.09 -1.89 2.54
CA ALA A 94 0.59 -2.90 3.34
C ALA A 94 0.39 -2.75 4.87
N THR A 95 -0.10 -1.60 5.36
CA THR A 95 -0.24 -1.35 6.81
C THR A 95 -1.16 -2.33 7.54
N LEU A 96 -2.17 -2.86 6.85
CA LEU A 96 -3.14 -3.82 7.38
C LEU A 96 -2.80 -5.28 7.01
N GLY A 97 -1.73 -5.49 6.24
CA GLY A 97 -1.23 -6.81 5.90
C GLY A 97 -0.66 -7.52 7.12
N ARG A 98 -0.88 -8.83 7.22
CA ARG A 98 -0.14 -9.68 8.16
C ARG A 98 1.30 -9.78 7.67
N THR A 99 2.21 -8.96 8.20
CA THR A 99 3.64 -9.28 8.12
C THR A 99 3.88 -10.52 8.97
N ARG A 100 3.76 -11.72 8.36
CA ARG A 100 4.12 -13.02 8.97
C ARG A 100 5.62 -13.14 9.27
N LEU A 101 6.40 -12.13 8.91
CA LEU A 101 7.86 -12.16 8.90
C LEU A 101 8.55 -12.17 10.27
N ARG A 102 7.87 -12.28 11.42
CA ARG A 102 8.56 -12.51 12.69
C ARG A 102 7.64 -13.08 13.77
N ARG A 103 8.03 -14.23 14.34
CA ARG A 103 7.47 -14.84 15.57
C ARG A 103 7.52 -13.91 16.80
N LEU A 104 8.15 -12.74 16.68
CA LEU A 104 8.35 -11.74 17.73
C LEU A 104 7.56 -10.43 17.55
N ARG A 105 6.75 -10.28 16.48
CA ARG A 105 6.01 -9.03 16.22
C ARG A 105 4.55 -9.13 16.67
N ARG A 106 4.12 -8.19 17.53
CA ARG A 106 2.71 -8.01 17.92
C ARG A 106 1.80 -7.97 16.70
N THR A 107 0.72 -8.74 16.73
CA THR A 107 -0.26 -8.81 15.63
C THR A 107 -0.97 -7.47 15.44
N VAL A 108 -1.52 -7.24 14.26
CA VAL A 108 -2.31 -6.03 13.95
C VAL A 108 -3.49 -5.87 14.91
N GLU A 109 -4.10 -7.00 15.30
CA GLU A 109 -5.17 -7.08 16.30
C GLU A 109 -4.69 -6.67 17.69
N GLN A 110 -3.56 -7.23 18.17
CA GLN A 110 -2.95 -6.85 19.47
C GLN A 110 -2.61 -5.35 19.52
N ARG A 111 -2.06 -4.78 18.45
CA ARG A 111 -1.74 -3.35 18.40
C ARG A 111 -2.99 -2.46 18.43
N MET A 112 -4.09 -2.90 17.82
CA MET A 112 -5.36 -2.16 17.91
C MET A 112 -5.97 -2.27 19.31
N ASN A 113 -5.85 -3.42 19.97
CA ASN A 113 -6.27 -3.58 21.37
C ASN A 113 -5.43 -2.68 22.30
N ASP A 114 -4.11 -2.60 22.10
CA ASP A 114 -3.21 -1.68 22.82
C ASP A 114 -3.62 -0.20 22.62
N LEU A 115 -4.26 0.13 21.49
CA LEU A 115 -4.80 1.46 21.18
C LEU A 115 -6.21 1.69 21.76
N GLY A 116 -6.75 0.74 22.53
CA GLY A 116 -8.08 0.83 23.16
C GLY A 116 -9.24 0.38 22.27
N ALA A 117 -8.98 -0.30 21.15
CA ALA A 117 -10.04 -0.88 20.32
C ALA A 117 -10.69 -2.08 21.03
N PRO A 118 -12.03 -2.22 21.01
CA PRO A 118 -12.68 -3.46 21.38
C PRO A 118 -12.20 -4.61 20.47
N PRO A 119 -12.05 -5.85 21.00
CA PRO A 119 -11.56 -6.99 20.23
C PRO A 119 -12.32 -7.22 18.92
N ASP A 120 -13.64 -7.07 18.94
CA ASP A 120 -14.50 -7.26 17.76
C ASP A 120 -14.23 -6.23 16.66
N VAL A 121 -13.94 -4.98 17.05
CA VAL A 121 -13.60 -3.90 16.12
C VAL A 121 -12.22 -4.15 15.52
N ALA A 122 -11.25 -4.55 16.34
CA ALA A 122 -9.89 -4.89 15.88
C ALA A 122 -9.91 -6.05 14.88
N VAL A 123 -10.68 -7.11 15.15
CA VAL A 123 -10.85 -8.25 14.24
C VAL A 123 -11.55 -7.84 12.95
N ALA A 124 -12.60 -7.03 13.02
CA ALA A 124 -13.32 -6.56 11.84
C ALA A 124 -12.43 -5.72 10.91
N ILE A 125 -11.68 -4.75 11.47
CA ILE A 125 -10.71 -3.92 10.72
C ILE A 125 -9.61 -4.80 10.12
N ALA A 126 -9.05 -5.72 10.91
CA ALA A 126 -8.01 -6.62 10.43
C ALA A 126 -8.50 -7.54 9.30
N ARG A 127 -9.72 -8.07 9.38
CA ARG A 127 -10.32 -8.90 8.30
C ARG A 127 -10.58 -8.07 7.04
N ALA A 128 -11.15 -6.88 7.17
CA ALA A 128 -11.41 -5.97 6.05
C ALA A 128 -10.12 -5.51 5.35
N GLY A 129 -9.03 -5.35 6.11
CA GLY A 129 -7.72 -4.92 5.61
C GLY A 129 -6.91 -6.00 4.87
N ARG A 130 -7.16 -7.30 5.12
CA ARG A 130 -6.40 -8.41 4.50
C ARG A 130 -6.34 -8.38 2.97
N PRO A 131 -7.46 -8.27 2.24
CA PRO A 131 -7.41 -8.29 0.77
C PRO A 131 -6.57 -7.14 0.21
N TRP A 132 -6.57 -5.98 0.87
CA TRP A 132 -5.82 -4.80 0.42
C TRP A 132 -4.31 -4.99 0.44
N SER A 133 -3.78 -5.88 1.29
CA SER A 133 -2.36 -6.23 1.24
C SER A 133 -1.98 -6.95 -0.05
N LEU A 134 -2.87 -7.78 -0.61
CA LEU A 134 -2.64 -8.42 -1.91
C LEU A 134 -2.77 -7.39 -3.03
N VAL A 135 -3.77 -6.52 -2.95
CA VAL A 135 -3.96 -5.41 -3.91
C VAL A 135 -2.72 -4.51 -3.94
N ALA A 136 -2.17 -4.15 -2.78
CA ALA A 136 -0.95 -3.35 -2.67
C ALA A 136 0.25 -4.03 -3.35
N SER A 137 0.42 -5.35 -3.18
CA SER A 137 1.46 -6.12 -3.87
C SER A 137 1.27 -6.12 -5.39
N VAL A 138 0.04 -6.27 -5.87
CA VAL A 138 -0.28 -6.21 -7.30
C VAL A 138 0.02 -4.81 -7.87
N VAL A 139 -0.39 -3.76 -7.18
CA VAL A 139 -0.11 -2.37 -7.58
C VAL A 139 1.39 -2.08 -7.55
N MET A 140 2.13 -2.59 -6.56
CA MET A 140 3.59 -2.49 -6.54
C MET A 140 4.21 -3.09 -7.79
N LEU A 141 3.85 -4.32 -8.14
CA LEU A 141 4.35 -5.00 -9.33
C LEU A 141 3.98 -4.22 -10.60
N ALA A 142 2.73 -3.78 -10.74
CA ALA A 142 2.28 -2.98 -11.87
C ALA A 142 3.07 -1.66 -11.96
N THR A 143 3.33 -1.00 -10.84
CA THR A 143 4.06 0.27 -10.82
C THR A 143 5.52 0.09 -11.20
N VAL A 144 6.20 -0.93 -10.64
CA VAL A 144 7.59 -1.26 -11.03
C VAL A 144 7.65 -1.58 -12.52
N LEU A 145 6.69 -2.34 -13.04
CA LEU A 145 6.59 -2.64 -14.47
C LEU A 145 6.44 -1.35 -15.29
N VAL A 146 5.51 -0.47 -14.94
CA VAL A 146 5.29 0.83 -15.63
C VAL A 146 6.56 1.69 -15.62
N VAL A 147 7.26 1.76 -14.48
CA VAL A 147 8.51 2.55 -14.37
C VAL A 147 9.62 1.95 -15.23
N THR A 148 9.77 0.62 -15.22
CA THR A 148 10.83 -0.11 -15.93
C THR A 148 10.54 -0.41 -17.40
N TRP A 149 9.29 -0.22 -17.85
CA TRP A 149 8.79 -0.60 -19.16
C TRP A 149 9.65 -0.09 -20.32
N HIS A 150 10.10 1.17 -20.25
CA HIS A 150 10.98 1.75 -21.28
C HIS A 150 12.33 1.03 -21.38
N HIS A 151 12.87 0.53 -20.26
CA HIS A 151 14.14 -0.19 -20.27
C HIS A 151 13.99 -1.62 -20.81
N LEU A 152 12.75 -2.13 -20.87
CA LEU A 152 12.42 -3.43 -21.46
C LEU A 152 12.10 -3.35 -22.95
N ARG A 153 11.63 -2.21 -23.47
CA ARG A 153 11.38 -1.98 -24.90
C ARG A 153 12.62 -1.59 -25.71
N ALA A 154 13.58 -0.92 -25.08
CA ALA A 154 14.85 -0.51 -25.68
C ALA A 154 15.95 -1.55 -25.46
#